data_AF-A0A9Q3DEG4-F1
#
_entry.id   AF-A0A9Q3DEG4-F1
#
_cell.length_a   1.000
_cell.length_b   1.000
_cell.length_c   1.000
_cell.angle_alpha   90.00
_cell.angle_beta   90.00
_cell.angle_gamma   90.00
#
_symmetry.space_group_name_H-M   'P 1'
#
loop_
_entity.id
_entity.type
_entity.pdbx_description
1 polymer ?
#
loop_
_entity_poly.entity_id
_entity_poly.type
_entity_poly.pdbx_seq_one_letter_code
_entity_poly.pdbx_strand_id
1 'polypeptide(L)'
;MRIDHGKHDWSWWKSELITKWANNSWGFKMESAFESAIFNSEKAKPLTWFFKQKDRLSALHQDMSDTMVNMKILRKCGGELERAIKSRCVEPCSTEDYINAMEDIITDRVSLC
;
A
#
# COMPACT_ATOMS: atom_id res chain seq x y z
N MET A 1 -22.55 39.17 -0.22
CA MET A 1 -22.97 37.93 -0.90
C MET A 1 -22.21 36.79 -0.27
N ARG A 2 -22.90 35.81 0.35
CA ARG A 2 -22.26 34.56 0.77
C ARG A 2 -22.03 33.75 -0.51
N ILE A 3 -20.78 33.40 -0.80
CA ILE A 3 -20.46 32.50 -1.90
C ILE A 3 -21.01 31.14 -1.46
N ASP A 4 -22.10 30.70 -2.08
CA ASP A 4 -22.56 29.32 -1.97
C ASP A 4 -21.45 28.46 -2.59
N HIS A 5 -20.58 27.91 -1.74
CA HIS A 5 -19.74 26.80 -2.12
C HIS A 5 -20.67 25.62 -2.36
N GLY A 6 -21.16 25.52 -3.61
CA GLY A 6 -21.97 24.41 -4.07
C GLY A 6 -21.38 23.11 -3.52
N LYS A 7 -22.24 22.20 -3.06
CA LYS A 7 -21.82 20.93 -2.44
C LYS A 7 -21.01 20.12 -3.46
N HIS A 8 -19.71 20.38 -3.52
CA HIS A 8 -18.78 19.63 -4.34
C HIS A 8 -18.63 18.23 -3.75
N ASP A 9 -18.55 17.23 -4.63
CA ASP A 9 -18.35 15.86 -4.23
C ASP A 9 -16.93 15.66 -3.67
N TRP A 10 -16.71 14.53 -2.98
CA TRP A 10 -15.42 14.24 -2.36
C TRP A 10 -14.28 14.17 -3.39
N SER A 11 -14.58 13.69 -4.60
CA SER A 11 -13.61 13.61 -5.70
C SER A 11 -13.07 14.99 -6.07
N TRP A 12 -13.95 15.99 -6.15
CA TRP A 12 -13.57 17.37 -6.41
C TRP A 12 -12.72 17.96 -5.27
N TRP A 13 -13.14 17.78 -4.01
CA TRP A 13 -12.36 18.24 -2.86
C TRP A 13 -10.99 17.58 -2.79
N LYS A 14 -10.91 16.28 -3.09
CA LYS A 14 -9.64 15.56 -3.16
C LYS A 14 -8.74 16.12 -4.26
N SER A 15 -9.30 16.42 -5.43
CA SER A 15 -8.57 17.04 -6.55
C SER A 15 -8.04 18.43 -6.21
N GLU A 16 -8.85 19.29 -5.57
CA GLU A 16 -8.41 20.61 -5.12
C GLU A 16 -7.34 20.54 -4.04
N LEU A 17 -7.47 19.61 -3.09
CA LEU A 17 -6.44 19.40 -2.07
C LEU A 17 -5.13 18.90 -2.68
N ILE A 18 -5.18 18.00 -3.66
CA ILE A 18 -4.01 17.54 -4.41
C ILE A 18 -3.41 18.72 -5.18
N THR A 19 -4.21 19.47 -5.94
CA THR A 19 -3.74 20.62 -6.73
C THR A 19 -3.06 21.68 -5.85
N LYS A 20 -3.62 21.93 -4.65
CA LYS A 20 -3.14 22.97 -3.75
C LYS A 20 -1.97 22.53 -2.86
N TRP A 21 -1.90 21.25 -2.49
CA TRP A 21 -0.96 20.75 -1.48
C TRP A 21 -0.06 19.60 -1.94
N ALA A 22 -0.45 18.83 -2.97
CA ALA A 22 0.42 17.84 -3.61
C ALA A 22 1.34 18.53 -4.62
N ASN A 23 2.22 19.40 -4.11
CA ASN A 23 3.36 19.88 -4.89
C ASN A 23 4.26 18.68 -5.28
N ASN A 24 5.03 18.82 -6.35
CA ASN A 24 5.98 17.80 -6.81
C ASN A 24 6.87 17.26 -5.68
N SER A 25 7.18 18.09 -4.67
CA SER A 25 7.95 17.68 -3.50
C SER A 25 7.22 16.71 -2.57
N TRP A 26 5.91 16.81 -2.41
CA TRP A 26 5.11 15.84 -1.64
C TRP A 26 5.01 14.50 -2.36
N GLY A 27 4.78 14.51 -3.68
CA GLY A 27 4.78 13.30 -4.50
C GLY A 27 6.12 12.57 -4.39
N PHE A 28 7.22 13.30 -4.56
CA PHE A 28 8.57 12.77 -4.39
C PHE A 28 8.81 12.20 -2.98
N LYS A 29 8.31 12.86 -1.92
CA LYS A 29 8.41 12.35 -0.55
C LYS A 29 7.64 11.05 -0.36
N MET A 30 6.43 10.94 -0.90
CA MET A 30 5.64 9.70 -0.81
C MET A 30 6.29 8.57 -1.59
N GLU A 31 6.79 8.86 -2.79
CA GLU A 31 7.50 7.88 -3.62
C GLU A 31 8.78 7.41 -2.94
N SER A 32 9.61 8.33 -2.45
CA SER A 32 10.81 8.02 -1.69
C SER A 32 10.50 7.19 -0.42
N ALA A 33 9.44 7.54 0.30
CA ALA A 33 9.03 6.82 1.50
C ALA A 33 8.48 5.41 1.22
N PHE A 34 7.89 5.17 0.04
CA PHE A 34 7.52 3.83 -0.42
C PHE A 34 8.77 3.08 -0.89
N GLU A 35 9.66 3.73 -1.62
CA GLU A 35 10.84 3.08 -2.20
C GLU A 35 11.79 2.57 -1.12
N SER A 36 11.98 3.34 -0.05
CA SER A 36 12.78 2.96 1.11
C SER A 36 12.06 2.04 2.09
N ALA A 37 10.76 1.79 1.93
CA ALA A 37 10.00 0.94 2.84
C ALA A 37 10.21 -0.53 2.49
N ILE A 38 11.23 -1.14 3.09
CA ILE A 38 11.40 -2.60 3.09
C ILE A 38 10.65 -3.18 4.30
N PHE A 39 9.92 -4.27 4.08
CA PHE A 39 9.21 -4.93 5.17
C PHE A 39 10.19 -5.58 6.14
N ASN A 40 9.89 -5.48 7.44
CA ASN A 40 10.62 -6.14 8.51
C ASN A 40 9.61 -6.63 9.55
N SER A 41 9.55 -7.95 9.74
CA SER A 41 8.59 -8.62 10.63
C SER A 41 8.83 -8.35 12.12
N GLU A 42 10.04 -7.98 12.53
CA GLU A 42 10.35 -7.61 13.91
C GLU A 42 9.87 -6.20 14.25
N LYS A 43 9.75 -5.33 13.24
CA LYS A 43 9.45 -3.91 13.40
C LYS A 43 8.00 -3.54 13.09
N ALA A 44 7.29 -4.36 12.29
CA ALA A 44 5.95 -4.04 11.87
C ALA A 44 5.08 -5.29 11.65
N LYS A 45 3.80 -5.16 11.97
CA LYS A 45 2.78 -6.16 11.66
C LYS A 45 2.43 -6.12 10.16
N PRO A 46 2.28 -7.28 9.48
CA PRO A 46 1.94 -7.35 8.06
C PRO A 46 0.73 -6.50 7.67
N LEU A 47 -0.41 -6.68 8.33
CA LEU A 47 -1.64 -5.92 8.08
C LEU A 47 -1.41 -4.40 8.06
N THR A 48 -0.85 -3.86 9.15
CA THR A 48 -0.64 -2.42 9.31
C THR A 48 0.37 -1.88 8.31
N TRP A 49 1.45 -2.63 8.07
CA TRP A 49 2.48 -2.20 7.14
C TRP A 49 1.97 -2.22 5.69
N PHE A 50 1.22 -3.26 5.31
CA PHE A 50 0.68 -3.43 3.97
C PHE A 50 -0.30 -2.31 3.63
N PHE A 51 -1.27 -2.03 4.51
CA PHE A 51 -2.21 -0.93 4.29
C PHE A 51 -1.52 0.42 4.19
N LYS A 52 -0.49 0.68 5.01
CA LYS A 52 0.30 1.90 4.91
C LYS A 52 0.99 2.05 3.55
N GLN A 53 1.47 0.96 2.94
CA GLN A 53 2.04 1.02 1.59
C GLN A 53 0.96 1.16 0.52
N LYS A 54 -0.19 0.50 0.70
CA LYS A 54 -1.36 0.66 -0.17
C LYS A 54 -1.80 2.12 -0.21
N ASP A 55 -1.94 2.78 0.92
CA ASP A 55 -2.31 4.20 1.01
C ASP A 55 -1.33 5.10 0.25
N ARG A 56 -0.03 4.87 0.40
CA ARG A 56 1.02 5.63 -0.31
C ARG A 56 0.90 5.45 -1.82
N LEU A 57 0.72 4.22 -2.29
CA LEU A 57 0.59 3.92 -3.71
C LEU A 57 -0.72 4.45 -4.30
N SER A 58 -1.85 4.30 -3.60
CA SER A 58 -3.14 4.85 -4.01
C SER A 58 -3.14 6.38 -4.06
N ALA A 59 -2.30 7.03 -3.25
CA ALA A 59 -2.14 8.47 -3.27
C ALA A 59 -1.31 8.95 -4.49
N LEU A 60 -0.35 8.14 -4.96
CA LEU A 60 0.51 8.43 -6.12
C LEU A 60 -0.07 7.95 -7.45
N HIS A 61 -0.82 6.85 -7.44
CA HIS A 61 -1.29 6.14 -8.63
C HIS A 61 -2.76 5.74 -8.46
N GLN A 62 -3.66 6.68 -8.73
CA GLN A 62 -5.10 6.47 -8.55
C GLN A 62 -5.70 5.48 -9.57
N ASP A 63 -5.08 5.34 -10.74
CA ASP A 63 -5.55 4.48 -11.83
C ASP A 63 -4.99 3.05 -11.79
N MET A 64 -4.25 2.70 -10.73
CA MET A 64 -3.62 1.39 -10.61
C MET A 64 -4.61 0.35 -10.07
N SER A 65 -4.64 -0.84 -10.69
CA SER A 65 -5.46 -1.94 -10.18
C SER A 65 -4.94 -2.44 -8.83
N ASP A 66 -5.86 -2.90 -7.97
CA ASP A 66 -5.51 -3.46 -6.66
C ASP A 66 -4.47 -4.61 -6.77
N THR A 67 -4.59 -5.47 -7.78
CA THR A 67 -3.62 -6.54 -8.04
C THR A 67 -2.22 -5.99 -8.30
N MET A 68 -2.10 -4.93 -9.10
CA MET A 68 -0.81 -4.30 -9.40
C MET A 68 -0.23 -3.60 -8.16
N VAL A 69 -1.08 -2.93 -7.37
CA VAL A 69 -0.69 -2.34 -6.09
C VAL A 69 -0.15 -3.41 -5.15
N ASN A 70 -0.87 -4.52 -4.98
CA ASN A 70 -0.46 -5.62 -4.12
C ASN A 70 0.88 -6.22 -4.57
N MET A 71 1.05 -6.47 -5.87
CA MET A 71 2.31 -6.97 -6.44
C MET A 71 3.48 -6.00 -6.19
N LYS A 72 3.28 -4.69 -6.30
CA LYS A 72 4.32 -3.69 -5.97
C LYS A 72 4.70 -3.74 -4.50
N ILE A 73 3.72 -3.90 -3.60
CA ILE A 73 3.97 -4.00 -2.15
C ILE A 73 4.75 -5.28 -1.83
N LEU A 74 4.39 -6.43 -2.44
CA LEU A 74 5.07 -7.70 -2.20
C LEU A 74 6.55 -7.69 -2.59
N ARG A 75 6.93 -6.93 -3.63
CA ARG A 75 8.36 -6.76 -3.99
C ARG A 75 9.19 -6.13 -2.88
N LYS A 76 8.54 -5.37 -1.97
CA LYS A 76 9.19 -4.76 -0.80
C LYS A 76 9.32 -5.72 0.39
N CYS A 77 8.77 -6.93 0.31
CA CYS A 77 8.93 -7.99 1.30
C CYS A 77 10.26 -8.75 1.20
N GLY A 78 11.00 -8.58 0.10
CA GLY A 78 12.23 -9.31 -0.18
C GLY A 78 11.96 -10.66 -0.87
N GLY A 79 12.90 -11.10 -1.71
CA GLY A 79 12.65 -12.15 -2.70
C GLY A 79 12.28 -13.53 -2.14
N GLU A 80 12.67 -13.85 -0.90
CA GLU A 80 12.28 -15.12 -0.26
C GLU A 80 10.84 -15.07 0.25
N LEU A 81 10.49 -14.03 1.00
CA LEU A 81 9.15 -13.83 1.55
C LEU A 81 8.13 -13.59 0.43
N GLU A 82 8.49 -12.79 -0.58
CA GLU A 82 7.66 -12.60 -1.78
C GLU A 82 7.29 -13.93 -2.44
N ARG A 83 8.28 -14.83 -2.63
CA ARG A 83 8.06 -16.12 -3.27
C ARG A 83 7.18 -17.03 -2.42
N ALA A 84 7.40 -17.05 -1.10
CA ALA A 84 6.62 -17.84 -0.16
C ALA A 84 5.16 -17.36 -0.05
N ILE A 85 4.92 -16.04 -0.15
CA ILE A 85 3.57 -15.48 -0.20
C ILE A 85 2.89 -15.87 -1.51
N LYS A 86 3.58 -15.68 -2.65
CA LYS A 86 3.07 -16.04 -3.97
C LYS A 86 2.73 -17.52 -4.10
N SER A 87 3.49 -18.42 -3.47
CA SER A 87 3.16 -19.86 -3.49
C SER A 87 1.90 -20.22 -2.71
N ARG A 88 1.45 -19.37 -1.78
CA ARG A 88 0.20 -19.55 -1.00
C ARG A 88 -1.01 -18.87 -1.65
N CYS A 89 -0.77 -17.95 -2.59
CA CYS A 89 -1.79 -17.13 -3.23
C CYS A 89 -2.06 -17.61 -4.66
N VAL A 90 -3.16 -18.32 -4.90
CA VAL A 90 -3.60 -18.70 -6.26
C VAL A 90 -4.47 -17.59 -6.83
N GLU A 91 -4.18 -17.12 -8.04
CA GLU A 91 -4.97 -16.06 -8.67
C GLU A 91 -6.38 -16.54 -9.06
N PRO A 92 -7.43 -15.71 -8.92
CA PRO A 92 -7.41 -14.33 -8.40
C PRO A 92 -7.28 -14.28 -6.88
N CYS A 93 -6.34 -13.48 -6.39
CA CYS A 93 -6.01 -13.36 -4.98
C CYS A 93 -6.32 -11.94 -4.48
N SER A 94 -7.06 -11.85 -3.37
CA SER A 94 -7.46 -10.56 -2.79
C SER A 94 -6.33 -9.93 -1.97
N THR A 95 -6.51 -8.66 -1.58
CA THR A 95 -5.56 -7.99 -0.67
C THR A 95 -5.47 -8.72 0.67
N GLU A 96 -6.59 -9.24 1.16
CA GLU A 96 -6.67 -9.94 2.43
C GLU A 96 -5.94 -11.29 2.38
N ASP A 97 -6.07 -12.02 1.28
CA ASP A 97 -5.34 -13.28 1.07
C ASP A 97 -3.82 -13.08 1.11
N TYR A 98 -3.31 -12.00 0.50
CA TYR A 98 -1.88 -11.68 0.56
C TYR A 98 -1.41 -11.35 1.98
N ILE A 99 -2.24 -10.64 2.76
CA ILE A 99 -1.91 -10.28 4.15
C ILE A 99 -1.95 -11.52 5.03
N ASN A 100 -2.98 -12.36 4.91
CA ASN A 100 -3.11 -13.61 5.66
C ASN A 100 -1.94 -14.54 5.36
N ALA A 101 -1.59 -14.73 4.09
CA ALA A 101 -0.43 -15.53 3.70
C ALA A 101 0.88 -14.99 4.29
N MET A 102 1.03 -13.67 4.38
CA MET A 102 2.19 -13.02 4.98
C MET A 102 2.25 -13.23 6.49
N GLU A 103 1.11 -13.13 7.19
CA GLU A 103 0.99 -13.41 8.62
C GLU A 103 1.28 -14.87 8.96
N ASP A 104 0.74 -15.81 8.17
CA ASP A 104 0.98 -17.25 8.33
C ASP A 104 2.48 -17.57 8.20
N ILE A 105 3.14 -17.08 7.15
CA ILE A 105 4.58 -17.34 6.92
C ILE A 105 5.43 -16.83 8.07
N ILE A 106 5.13 -15.64 8.58
CA ILE A 106 5.90 -15.03 9.66
C ILE A 106 5.68 -15.82 10.96
N THR A 107 4.45 -16.25 11.21
CA THR A 107 4.10 -17.06 12.39
C THR A 107 4.74 -18.45 12.34
N ASP A 108 4.73 -19.10 11.17
CA ASP A 108 5.40 -20.38 10.92
C ASP A 108 6.91 -20.29 11.17
N ARG A 109 7.55 -19.20 10.72
CA ARG A 109 9.00 -18.97 10.90
C ARG A 109 9.37 -18.74 12.37
N VAL A 110 8.54 -18.04 13.12
CA VAL A 110 8.76 -17.80 14.56
C VAL A 110 8.58 -19.10 15.36
N SER A 111 7.72 -20.01 14.91
CA SER A 111 7.46 -21.29 15.61
C SER A 111 8.56 -22.34 15.39
N LEU A 112 9.47 -22.11 14.44
CA LEU A 112 10.60 -22.99 14.09
C LEU A 112 11.94 -22.53 14.69
N CYS A 113 11.96 -21.44 15.46
CA CYS A 113 13.12 -20.92 16.20
C CYS A 113 12.89 -21.01 17.71
#